data_AF-A0A1Q3S163-F1
#
_entry.id   AF-A0A1Q3S163-F1
#
_cell.length_a   1.000
_cell.length_b   1.000
_cell.length_c   1.000
_cell.angle_alpha   90.00
_cell.angle_beta   90.00
_cell.angle_gamma   90.00
#
_symmetry.space_group_name_H-M   'P 1'
#
loop_
_entity.id
_entity.type
_entity.pdbx_description
1 polymer ?
#
loop_
_entity_poly.entity_id
_entity_poly.type
_entity_poly.pdbx_seq_one_letter_code
_entity_poly.pdbx_strand_id
1 'polypeptide(L)'
;MKRFLLYLLSIVVVFIAVVYLLDYTFTAVYKDSKPRNKIALAYKSKPQHYDVIFLGSSRANNHFVPELFIDRGYKAYNFGISGSRLEESALLLKLLLKNGTKIKNIIVEVDLNINSNGFSDAVRADFYPYLKDSETIRDYYRHKNTDNFKELYYLPYYRYLKYDARIGFRELFFSAIGKQSKNLQHDGFYALKNTGKNMEYDLSEYSPKKNVAYEYIKDICKSNKIRLIAVTTPMCRNVKNIAYFDEVVKLYPEIYNFENVVTNDDCFSSCGHMNEKGATIFTKYLLDKFFK
;
A
#
# COMPACT_ATOMS: atom_id res chain seq x y z
N MET A 1 0.07 -22.42 51.36
CA MET A 1 -0.78 -21.49 50.57
C MET A 1 -0.12 -20.14 50.31
N LYS A 2 0.32 -19.36 51.31
CA LYS A 2 0.97 -18.05 51.09
C LYS A 2 2.17 -18.07 50.13
N ARG A 3 3.11 -19.02 50.30
CA ARG A 3 4.27 -19.18 49.40
C ARG A 3 3.88 -19.50 47.96
N PHE A 4 2.84 -20.32 47.76
CA PHE A 4 2.30 -20.65 46.44
C PHE A 4 1.66 -19.44 45.77
N LEU A 5 0.86 -18.65 46.50
CA LEU A 5 0.26 -17.42 45.98
C LEU A 5 1.32 -16.37 45.63
N LEU A 6 2.36 -16.22 46.46
CA LEU A 6 3.49 -15.32 46.15
C LEU A 6 4.25 -15.77 44.90
N TYR A 7 4.44 -17.08 44.71
CA TYR A 7 5.07 -17.62 43.50
C TYR A 7 4.20 -17.42 42.24
N LEU A 8 2.89 -17.60 42.35
CA LEU A 8 1.98 -17.32 41.24
C LEU A 8 1.98 -15.83 40.88
N LEU A 9 1.97 -14.95 41.90
CA LEU A 9 2.06 -13.51 41.70
C LEU A 9 3.38 -13.12 41.02
N SER A 10 4.51 -13.71 41.42
CA SER A 10 5.80 -13.43 40.79
C SER A 10 5.82 -13.85 39.31
N ILE A 11 5.23 -15.00 38.96
CA ILE A 11 5.07 -15.42 37.56
C ILE A 11 4.25 -14.40 36.77
N VAL A 12 3.12 -13.95 37.31
CA VAL A 12 2.25 -12.97 36.64
C VAL A 12 2.98 -11.63 36.44
N VAL A 13 3.69 -11.14 37.46
CA VAL A 13 4.48 -9.90 37.36
C VAL A 13 5.59 -10.02 36.33
N VAL A 14 6.33 -11.13 36.33
CA VAL A 14 7.39 -11.39 35.33
C VAL A 14 6.80 -11.47 33.93
N PHE A 15 5.68 -12.18 33.75
CA PHE A 15 5.00 -12.28 32.47
C PHE A 15 4.59 -10.90 31.95
N ILE A 16 3.94 -10.08 32.78
CA ILE A 16 3.56 -8.72 32.41
C ILE A 16 4.80 -7.91 32.02
N ALA A 17 5.86 -7.94 32.83
CA ALA A 17 7.11 -7.23 32.54
C ALA A 17 7.72 -7.64 31.19
N VAL A 18 7.74 -8.95 30.88
CA VAL A 18 8.24 -9.47 29.60
C VAL A 18 7.38 -8.98 28.43
N VAL A 19 6.05 -9.00 28.54
CA VAL A 19 5.16 -8.54 27.48
C VAL A 19 5.35 -7.05 27.19
N TYR A 20 5.51 -6.21 28.22
CA TYR A 20 5.82 -4.79 28.04
C TYR A 20 7.22 -4.57 27.44
N LEU A 21 8.22 -5.32 27.88
CA LEU A 21 9.57 -5.26 27.33
C LEU A 21 9.58 -5.66 25.84
N LEU A 22 8.83 -6.70 25.46
CA LEU A 22 8.66 -7.11 24.07
C LEU A 22 7.92 -6.05 23.24
N ASP A 23 6.84 -5.46 23.76
CA ASP A 23 6.14 -4.36 23.07
C ASP A 23 7.08 -3.18 22.79
N TYR A 24 7.85 -2.78 23.81
CA TYR A 24 8.80 -1.68 23.71
C TYR A 24 9.91 -1.97 22.70
N THR A 25 10.59 -3.12 22.84
CA THR A 25 11.71 -3.51 21.97
C THR A 25 11.28 -3.65 20.52
N PHE A 26 10.15 -4.31 20.23
CA PHE A 26 9.66 -4.43 18.86
C PHE A 26 9.35 -3.06 18.27
N THR A 27 8.65 -2.22 19.03
CA THR A 27 8.27 -0.87 18.58
C THR A 27 9.49 0.01 18.33
N ALA A 28 10.48 -0.01 19.22
CA ALA A 28 11.72 0.74 19.06
C ALA A 28 12.46 0.32 17.78
N VAL A 29 12.60 -0.98 17.52
CA VAL A 29 13.25 -1.47 16.29
C VAL A 29 12.49 -0.99 15.04
N TYR A 30 11.16 -1.08 14.99
CA TYR A 30 10.40 -0.58 13.84
C TYR A 30 10.52 0.94 13.67
N LYS A 31 10.57 1.70 14.76
CA LYS A 31 10.73 3.16 14.75
C LYS A 31 12.12 3.63 14.35
N ASP A 32 13.17 2.88 14.69
CA ASP A 32 14.55 3.38 14.57
C ASP A 32 15.33 2.73 13.41
N SER A 33 14.92 1.55 12.93
CA SER A 33 15.62 0.83 11.86
C SER A 33 15.47 1.47 10.46
N LYS A 34 16.18 1.00 9.44
CA LYS A 34 15.88 1.46 8.07
C LYS A 34 14.49 0.99 7.62
N PRO A 35 13.72 1.81 6.88
CA PRO A 35 12.43 1.37 6.33
C PRO A 35 12.58 0.10 5.48
N ARG A 36 11.63 -0.84 5.64
CA ARG A 36 11.58 -2.07 4.85
C ARG A 36 10.28 -2.25 4.06
N ASN A 37 9.31 -1.37 4.26
CA ASN A 37 8.09 -1.30 3.46
C ASN A 37 7.70 0.16 3.21
N LYS A 38 6.77 0.39 2.30
CA LYS A 38 6.39 1.72 1.81
C LYS A 38 5.69 2.57 2.88
N ILE A 39 5.02 1.93 3.84
CA ILE A 39 4.38 2.59 5.00
C ILE A 39 5.43 3.08 5.99
N ALA A 40 6.41 2.23 6.34
CA ALA A 40 7.57 2.62 7.13
C ALA A 40 8.36 3.73 6.43
N LEU A 41 8.50 3.67 5.10
CA LEU A 41 9.16 4.73 4.33
C LEU A 41 8.37 6.04 4.47
N ALA A 42 7.06 6.03 4.26
CA ALA A 42 6.23 7.22 4.40
C ALA A 42 6.23 7.79 5.83
N TYR A 43 6.21 6.92 6.85
CA TYR A 43 6.23 7.34 8.25
C TYR A 43 7.56 7.98 8.67
N LYS A 44 8.68 7.42 8.21
CA LYS A 44 10.02 7.73 8.74
C LYS A 44 10.83 8.68 7.88
N SER A 45 10.48 8.80 6.60
CA SER A 45 11.25 9.66 5.69
C SER A 45 11.11 11.12 6.10
N LYS A 46 12.23 11.85 6.03
CA LYS A 46 12.21 13.30 6.07
C LYS A 46 11.29 13.83 4.95
N PRO A 47 10.61 14.97 5.14
CA PRO A 47 9.79 15.60 4.12
C PRO A 47 10.47 15.58 2.75
N GLN A 48 9.81 14.99 1.75
CA GLN A 48 10.29 14.94 0.38
C GLN A 48 9.50 15.88 -0.51
N HIS A 49 10.05 16.16 -1.69
CA HIS A 49 9.35 16.80 -2.78
C HIS A 49 9.28 15.79 -3.93
N TYR A 50 8.08 15.43 -4.37
CA TYR A 50 7.87 14.55 -5.52
C TYR A 50 7.14 15.31 -6.62
N ASP A 51 7.64 15.18 -7.85
CA ASP A 51 6.92 15.62 -9.02
C ASP A 51 5.77 14.67 -9.31
N VAL A 52 5.97 13.36 -9.13
CA VAL A 52 4.92 12.36 -9.28
C VAL A 52 5.08 11.23 -8.26
N ILE A 53 3.96 10.75 -7.74
CA ILE A 53 3.94 9.45 -7.06
C ILE A 53 2.87 8.54 -7.65
N PHE A 54 3.04 7.24 -7.46
CA PHE A 54 2.06 6.23 -7.86
C PHE A 54 1.39 5.61 -6.64
N LEU A 55 0.06 5.44 -6.68
CA LEU A 55 -0.73 4.82 -5.62
C LEU A 55 -1.64 3.72 -6.18
N GLY A 56 -2.01 2.75 -5.34
CA GLY A 56 -2.90 1.67 -5.70
C GLY A 56 -2.42 0.32 -5.17
N SER A 57 -2.91 -0.76 -5.79
CA SER A 57 -2.72 -2.14 -5.36
C SER A 57 -1.43 -2.79 -5.88
N SER A 58 -1.41 -4.12 -5.99
CA SER A 58 -0.36 -4.86 -6.71
C SER A 58 -0.24 -4.39 -8.15
N ARG A 59 -1.35 -4.03 -8.79
CA ARG A 59 -1.34 -3.51 -10.17
C ARG A 59 -0.55 -2.20 -10.23
N ALA A 60 -0.78 -1.25 -9.34
CA ALA A 60 0.09 -0.07 -9.24
C ALA A 60 1.56 -0.43 -8.95
N ASN A 61 1.80 -1.34 -8.00
CA ASN A 61 3.14 -1.77 -7.61
C ASN A 61 3.94 -2.41 -8.76
N ASN A 62 3.25 -3.10 -9.67
CA ASN A 62 3.84 -3.88 -10.75
C ASN A 62 3.72 -3.24 -12.14
N HIS A 63 2.88 -2.21 -12.32
CA HIS A 63 2.59 -1.64 -13.65
C HIS A 63 3.23 -0.28 -13.88
N PHE A 64 3.55 0.46 -12.81
CA PHE A 64 4.16 1.80 -12.91
C PHE A 64 5.64 1.76 -12.61
N VAL A 65 6.47 2.21 -13.56
CA VAL A 65 7.94 2.19 -13.50
C VAL A 65 8.47 3.62 -13.27
N PRO A 66 8.79 4.04 -12.02
CA PRO A 66 9.23 5.40 -11.73
C PRO A 66 10.50 5.81 -12.46
N GLU A 67 11.41 4.87 -12.74
CA GLU A 67 12.68 5.13 -13.43
C GLU A 67 12.47 5.89 -14.74
N LEU A 68 11.41 5.58 -15.50
CA LEU A 68 11.13 6.25 -16.76
C LEU A 68 10.75 7.73 -16.60
N PHE A 69 10.19 8.10 -15.44
CA PHE A 69 9.95 9.49 -15.07
C PHE A 69 11.25 10.16 -14.59
N ILE A 70 12.07 9.43 -13.84
CA ILE A 70 13.38 9.90 -13.34
C ILE A 70 14.32 10.19 -14.51
N ASP A 71 14.35 9.34 -15.53
CA ASP A 71 15.12 9.53 -16.77
C ASP A 71 14.71 10.80 -17.53
N ARG A 72 13.46 11.28 -17.36
CA ARG A 72 12.96 12.55 -17.90
C ARG A 72 13.13 13.74 -16.93
N GLY A 73 13.85 13.56 -15.83
CA GLY A 73 14.15 14.60 -14.87
C GLY A 73 13.08 14.85 -13.80
N TYR A 74 12.06 13.99 -13.69
CA TYR A 74 11.06 14.08 -12.62
C TYR A 74 11.51 13.33 -11.37
N LYS A 75 11.26 13.91 -10.19
CA LYS A 75 11.39 13.15 -8.94
C LYS A 75 10.15 12.27 -8.73
N ALA A 76 10.29 10.97 -8.96
CA ALA A 76 9.20 9.99 -8.94
C ALA A 76 9.39 8.89 -7.89
N TYR A 77 8.29 8.33 -7.37
CA TYR A 77 8.33 7.12 -6.53
C TYR A 77 7.02 6.33 -6.58
N ASN A 78 7.10 5.00 -6.63
CA ASN A 78 5.94 4.11 -6.62
C ASN A 78 5.57 3.71 -5.19
N PHE A 79 4.47 4.28 -4.68
CA PHE A 79 3.89 3.96 -3.38
C PHE A 79 2.75 2.92 -3.45
N GLY A 80 2.49 2.29 -4.60
CA GLY A 80 1.50 1.21 -4.73
C GLY A 80 1.90 -0.04 -3.94
N ILE A 81 0.96 -0.71 -3.27
CA ILE A 81 1.29 -1.83 -2.36
C ILE A 81 0.57 -3.10 -2.82
N SER A 82 1.31 -4.20 -2.96
CA SER A 82 0.69 -5.48 -3.28
C SER A 82 -0.33 -5.89 -2.24
N GLY A 83 -1.56 -6.17 -2.68
CA GLY A 83 -2.68 -6.57 -1.83
C GLY A 83 -3.32 -5.42 -1.03
N SER A 84 -2.94 -4.16 -1.27
CA SER A 84 -3.67 -3.02 -0.70
C SER A 84 -4.95 -2.74 -1.47
N ARG A 85 -5.87 -2.06 -0.79
CA ARG A 85 -7.03 -1.42 -1.39
C ARG A 85 -6.80 0.09 -1.40
N LEU A 86 -7.79 0.82 -1.90
CA LEU A 86 -7.74 2.29 -1.90
C LEU A 86 -7.74 2.86 -0.48
N GLU A 87 -8.27 2.11 0.50
CA GLU A 87 -8.29 2.48 1.90
C GLU A 87 -6.89 2.70 2.48
N GLU A 88 -5.99 1.73 2.33
CA GLU A 88 -4.62 1.88 2.79
C GLU A 88 -3.85 2.89 1.95
N SER A 89 -4.15 3.00 0.65
CA SER A 89 -3.56 4.01 -0.24
C SER A 89 -3.91 5.44 0.23
N ALA A 90 -5.16 5.65 0.67
CA ALA A 90 -5.61 6.94 1.17
C ALA A 90 -4.96 7.29 2.51
N LEU A 91 -4.83 6.32 3.43
CA LEU A 91 -4.11 6.53 4.68
C LEU A 91 -2.62 6.82 4.45
N LEU A 92 -1.98 6.10 3.53
CA LEU A 92 -0.59 6.32 3.14
C LEU A 92 -0.38 7.72 2.57
N LEU A 93 -1.26 8.18 1.67
CA LEU A 93 -1.23 9.52 1.12
C LEU A 93 -1.38 10.58 2.22
N LYS A 94 -2.36 10.40 3.11
CA LYS A 94 -2.56 11.30 4.26
C LYS A 94 -1.30 11.38 5.14
N LEU A 95 -0.66 10.23 5.38
CA LEU A 95 0.56 10.14 6.17
C LEU A 95 1.73 10.89 5.53
N LEU A 96 1.95 10.71 4.22
CA LEU A 96 2.99 11.43 3.48
C LEU A 96 2.84 12.95 3.60
N LEU A 97 1.63 13.46 3.38
CA LEU A 97 1.33 14.89 3.45
C LEU A 97 1.47 15.44 4.87
N LYS A 98 1.02 14.69 5.89
CA LYS A 98 1.17 15.09 7.30
C LYS A 98 2.63 15.11 7.75
N ASN A 99 3.47 14.26 7.16
CA ASN A 99 4.92 14.30 7.34
C ASN A 99 5.61 15.40 6.50
N GLY A 100 4.85 16.34 5.92
CA GLY A 100 5.39 17.50 5.20
C GLY A 100 5.84 17.22 3.77
N THR A 101 5.61 16.02 3.24
CA THR A 101 5.95 15.69 1.86
C THR A 101 5.09 16.51 0.90
N LYS A 102 5.72 17.18 -0.06
CA LYS A 102 5.03 17.92 -1.12
C LYS A 102 4.96 17.06 -2.38
N ILE A 103 3.77 16.96 -2.97
CA ILE A 103 3.49 16.12 -4.14
C ILE A 103 2.82 17.01 -5.19
N LYS A 104 3.33 17.03 -6.42
CA LYS A 104 2.69 17.79 -7.52
C LYS A 104 1.63 16.97 -8.24
N ASN A 105 1.95 15.71 -8.58
CA ASN A 105 1.07 14.83 -9.33
C ASN A 105 0.92 13.47 -8.63
N ILE A 106 -0.27 12.90 -8.70
CA ILE A 106 -0.54 11.52 -8.29
C ILE A 106 -1.13 10.77 -9.47
N ILE A 107 -0.50 9.66 -9.85
CA ILE A 107 -1.14 8.65 -10.70
C ILE A 107 -1.67 7.56 -9.77
N VAL A 108 -2.99 7.38 -9.74
CA VAL A 108 -3.63 6.36 -8.90
C VAL A 108 -4.27 5.29 -9.79
N GLU A 109 -3.94 4.04 -9.52
CA GLU A 109 -4.62 2.89 -10.09
C GLU A 109 -5.97 2.71 -9.40
N VAL A 110 -7.03 2.83 -10.20
CA VAL A 110 -8.44 2.71 -9.78
C VAL A 110 -9.12 1.75 -10.74
N ASP A 111 -8.76 0.47 -10.63
CA ASP A 111 -9.39 -0.61 -11.39
C ASP A 111 -10.27 -1.50 -10.50
N LEU A 112 -9.89 -2.76 -10.32
CA LEU A 112 -10.58 -3.78 -9.54
C LEU A 112 -10.74 -3.36 -8.08
N ASN A 113 -9.88 -2.49 -7.57
CA ASN A 113 -9.91 -2.03 -6.19
C ASN A 113 -11.11 -1.10 -5.88
N ILE A 114 -11.80 -0.55 -6.89
CA ILE A 114 -12.95 0.34 -6.69
C ILE A 114 -14.19 -0.41 -6.21
N ASN A 115 -14.31 -1.70 -6.52
CA ASN A 115 -15.48 -2.54 -6.23
C ASN A 115 -15.73 -2.81 -4.72
N SER A 116 -14.86 -2.34 -3.82
CA SER A 116 -14.94 -2.62 -2.39
C SER A 116 -14.46 -1.49 -1.50
N ASN A 117 -15.24 -1.18 -0.46
CA ASN A 117 -14.85 -0.30 0.65
C ASN A 117 -14.14 -1.05 1.80
N GLY A 118 -13.80 -2.33 1.59
CA GLY A 118 -13.06 -3.08 2.60
C GLY A 118 -11.57 -2.73 2.62
N PHE A 119 -10.81 -3.56 3.32
CA PHE A 119 -9.39 -3.36 3.60
C PHE A 119 -8.62 -4.68 3.50
N SER A 120 -7.30 -4.59 3.69
CA SER A 120 -6.35 -5.69 3.72
C SER A 120 -5.71 -5.75 5.10
N ASP A 121 -6.04 -6.77 5.90
CA ASP A 121 -5.42 -6.98 7.22
C ASP A 121 -3.90 -7.07 7.13
N ALA A 122 -3.39 -7.68 6.07
CA ALA A 122 -1.95 -7.83 5.84
C ALA A 122 -1.25 -6.49 5.60
N VAL A 123 -1.89 -5.53 4.93
CA VAL A 123 -1.31 -4.19 4.68
C VAL A 123 -1.54 -3.28 5.88
N ARG A 124 -2.71 -3.38 6.55
CA ARG A 124 -2.96 -2.66 7.80
C ARG A 124 -1.95 -3.02 8.90
N ALA A 125 -1.51 -4.28 8.94
CA ALA A 125 -0.45 -4.74 9.85
C ALA A 125 0.80 -3.86 9.80
N ASP A 126 1.19 -3.37 8.62
CA ASP A 126 2.38 -2.54 8.44
C ASP A 126 2.26 -1.15 9.08
N PHE A 127 1.05 -0.68 9.41
CA PHE A 127 0.82 0.58 10.15
C PHE A 127 0.86 0.41 11.67
N TYR A 128 0.57 -0.78 12.20
CA TYR A 128 0.38 -0.98 13.64
C TYR A 128 1.62 -0.74 14.52
N PRO A 129 2.87 -0.95 14.08
CA PRO A 129 4.04 -0.55 14.87
C PRO A 129 4.03 0.94 15.26
N TYR A 130 3.35 1.78 14.49
CA TYR A 130 3.31 3.24 14.66
C TYR A 130 2.00 3.73 15.29
N LEU A 131 1.11 2.83 15.71
CA LEU A 131 -0.23 3.14 16.18
C LEU A 131 -0.26 4.05 17.41
N LYS A 132 0.75 3.96 18.29
CA LYS A 132 0.84 4.78 19.51
C LYS A 132 1.46 6.15 19.22
N ASP A 133 2.46 6.19 18.34
CA ASP A 133 3.30 7.37 18.08
C ASP A 133 2.80 8.28 16.95
N SER A 134 2.06 7.74 15.98
CA SER A 134 1.51 8.51 14.87
C SER A 134 0.07 8.88 15.15
N GLU A 135 -0.20 10.18 15.38
CA GLU A 135 -1.57 10.67 15.56
C GLU A 135 -2.43 10.38 14.33
N THR A 136 -1.85 10.50 13.14
CA THR A 136 -2.57 10.25 11.88
C THR A 136 -3.06 8.80 11.79
N ILE A 137 -2.21 7.83 12.15
CA ILE A 137 -2.56 6.40 12.13
C ILE A 137 -3.51 6.06 13.29
N ARG A 138 -3.20 6.57 14.49
CA ARG A 138 -4.00 6.37 15.71
C ARG A 138 -5.43 6.83 15.52
N ASP A 139 -5.60 8.07 15.08
CA ASP A 139 -6.93 8.68 14.94
C ASP A 139 -7.69 8.01 13.81
N TYR A 140 -7.01 7.65 12.71
CA TYR A 140 -7.65 6.93 11.62
C TYR A 140 -8.31 5.62 12.09
N TYR A 141 -7.55 4.75 12.77
CA TYR A 141 -8.09 3.46 13.23
C TYR A 141 -9.06 3.60 14.40
N ARG A 142 -8.89 4.63 15.25
CA ARG A 142 -9.85 4.96 16.31
C ARG A 142 -11.21 5.35 15.73
N HIS A 143 -11.24 6.28 14.77
CA HIS A 143 -12.50 6.79 14.19
C HIS A 143 -13.21 5.76 13.32
N LYS A 144 -12.47 4.89 12.64
CA LYS A 144 -13.06 3.78 11.88
C LYS A 144 -13.70 2.71 12.77
N ASN A 145 -13.52 2.80 14.09
CA ASN A 145 -13.94 1.81 15.07
C ASN A 145 -13.61 0.38 14.58
N THR A 146 -12.38 0.18 14.10
CA THR A 146 -11.98 -1.16 13.67
C THR A 146 -12.17 -2.11 14.84
N ASP A 147 -12.78 -3.26 14.61
CA ASP A 147 -13.27 -4.18 15.67
C ASP A 147 -12.22 -4.59 16.70
N ASN A 148 -10.92 -4.34 16.43
CA ASN A 148 -9.80 -4.67 17.31
C ASN A 148 -8.94 -3.47 17.73
N PHE A 149 -9.40 -2.22 17.60
CA PHE A 149 -8.56 -1.04 17.91
C PHE A 149 -8.10 -1.05 19.37
N LYS A 150 -8.98 -1.38 20.31
CA LYS A 150 -8.69 -1.35 21.76
C LYS A 150 -7.60 -2.36 22.11
N GLU A 151 -7.70 -3.57 21.57
CA GLU A 151 -6.75 -4.66 21.76
C GLU A 151 -5.39 -4.28 21.16
N LEU A 152 -5.37 -3.75 19.93
CA LEU A 152 -4.13 -3.33 19.27
C LEU A 152 -3.43 -2.15 19.96
N TYR A 153 -4.22 -1.26 20.58
CA TYR A 153 -3.72 -0.05 21.22
C TYR A 153 -3.30 -0.28 22.68
N TYR A 154 -4.15 -0.95 23.47
CA TYR A 154 -3.98 -1.07 24.93
C TYR A 154 -3.32 -2.38 25.38
N LEU A 155 -3.47 -3.50 24.66
CA LEU A 155 -2.79 -4.74 25.05
C LEU A 155 -1.34 -4.72 24.54
N PRO A 156 -0.33 -4.71 25.44
CA PRO A 156 1.06 -4.70 25.02
C PRO A 156 1.37 -5.98 24.22
N TYR A 157 2.21 -5.83 23.20
CA TYR A 157 2.71 -6.88 22.31
C TYR A 157 1.65 -7.60 21.45
N TYR A 158 0.35 -7.43 21.74
CA TYR A 158 -0.74 -8.11 21.04
C TYR A 158 -0.72 -7.90 19.52
N ARG A 159 -0.42 -6.69 19.04
CA ARG A 159 -0.32 -6.41 17.60
C ARG A 159 0.76 -7.25 16.90
N TYR A 160 1.89 -7.48 17.55
CA TYR A 160 2.98 -8.29 16.99
C TYR A 160 2.67 -9.78 17.01
N LEU A 161 1.97 -10.26 18.05
CA LEU A 161 1.47 -11.63 18.11
C LEU A 161 0.41 -11.91 17.05
N LYS A 162 -0.60 -11.06 16.93
CA LYS A 162 -1.71 -11.24 15.99
C LYS A 162 -1.26 -11.20 14.53
N TYR A 163 -0.29 -10.33 14.23
CA TYR A 163 0.19 -10.10 12.87
C TYR A 163 1.64 -10.55 12.68
N ASP A 164 2.05 -11.63 13.35
CA ASP A 164 3.44 -12.14 13.33
C ASP A 164 3.97 -12.37 11.90
N ALA A 165 3.13 -12.86 10.99
CA ALA A 165 3.51 -13.09 9.60
C ALA A 165 4.00 -11.83 8.87
N ARG A 166 3.57 -10.64 9.30
CA ARG A 166 3.90 -9.33 8.70
C ARG A 166 4.86 -8.52 9.56
N ILE A 167 4.59 -8.42 10.87
CA ILE A 167 5.35 -7.57 11.80
C ILE A 167 5.95 -8.34 13.00
N GLY A 168 6.04 -9.67 12.90
CA GLY A 168 6.59 -10.54 13.92
C GLY A 168 8.12 -10.63 13.93
N PHE A 169 8.63 -11.67 14.60
CA PHE A 169 10.07 -11.79 14.91
C PHE A 169 10.96 -11.82 13.67
N ARG A 170 10.55 -12.48 12.59
CA ARG A 170 11.34 -12.53 11.34
C ARG A 170 11.56 -11.13 10.77
N GLU A 171 10.51 -10.33 10.70
CA GLU A 171 10.60 -8.98 10.14
C GLU A 171 11.30 -8.01 11.10
N LEU A 172 11.14 -8.21 12.41
CA LEU A 172 11.93 -7.53 13.43
C LEU A 172 13.43 -7.76 13.22
N PHE A 173 13.85 -9.03 13.11
CA PHE A 173 15.26 -9.39 12.92
C PHE A 173 15.83 -8.75 11.64
N PHE A 174 15.10 -8.84 10.53
CA PHE A 174 15.54 -8.21 9.28
C PHE A 174 15.59 -6.67 9.35
N SER A 175 14.71 -6.06 10.13
CA SER A 175 14.75 -4.61 10.41
C SER A 175 15.99 -4.25 11.22
N ALA A 176 16.27 -4.98 12.30
CA ALA A 176 17.40 -4.74 13.21
C ALA A 176 18.76 -4.84 12.51
N ILE A 177 18.95 -5.82 11.63
CA ILE A 177 20.20 -5.96 10.86
C ILE A 177 20.27 -5.04 9.63
N GLY A 178 19.24 -4.21 9.40
CA GLY A 178 19.20 -3.29 8.27
C GLY A 178 19.16 -3.97 6.90
N LYS A 179 18.61 -5.18 6.81
CA LYS A 179 18.50 -5.91 5.54
C LYS A 179 17.68 -5.07 4.57
N GLN A 180 18.13 -4.96 3.32
CA GLN A 180 17.35 -4.26 2.29
C GLN A 180 16.07 -5.02 1.95
N SER A 181 15.04 -4.28 1.55
CA SER A 181 13.76 -4.84 1.13
C SER A 181 13.57 -4.67 -0.37
N LYS A 182 13.14 -5.75 -1.04
CA LYS A 182 12.78 -5.71 -2.47
C LYS A 182 11.63 -4.75 -2.75
N ASN A 183 10.77 -4.48 -1.77
CA ASN A 183 9.61 -3.59 -1.92
C ASN A 183 9.98 -2.11 -2.05
N LEU A 184 11.23 -1.73 -1.77
CA LEU A 184 11.73 -0.35 -1.81
C LEU A 184 12.83 -0.15 -2.86
N GLN A 185 13.28 -1.22 -3.52
CA GLN A 185 14.21 -1.11 -4.64
C GLN A 185 13.49 -0.53 -5.87
N HIS A 186 14.26 -0.02 -6.83
CA HIS A 186 13.75 0.57 -8.08
C HIS A 186 12.64 1.61 -7.83
N ASP A 187 12.88 2.48 -6.84
CA ASP A 187 11.93 3.52 -6.41
C ASP A 187 10.53 2.99 -6.09
N GLY A 188 10.49 1.78 -5.51
CA GLY A 188 9.28 1.08 -5.12
C GLY A 188 8.64 0.26 -6.23
N PHE A 189 9.19 0.22 -7.45
CA PHE A 189 8.69 -0.67 -8.50
C PHE A 189 9.03 -2.13 -8.21
N TYR A 190 8.03 -3.01 -8.30
CA TYR A 190 8.24 -4.45 -8.19
C TYR A 190 7.99 -5.13 -9.53
N ALA A 191 9.08 -5.44 -10.25
CA ALA A 191 9.01 -6.08 -11.56
C ALA A 191 8.54 -7.54 -11.48
N LEU A 192 7.54 -7.89 -12.29
CA LEU A 192 7.21 -9.29 -12.58
C LEU A 192 7.92 -9.69 -13.86
N LYS A 193 8.77 -10.73 -13.81
CA LYS A 193 9.65 -11.10 -14.94
C LYS A 193 9.13 -12.26 -15.78
N ASN A 194 8.20 -13.03 -15.24
CA ASN A 194 7.65 -14.19 -15.94
C ASN A 194 6.64 -13.73 -17.01
N THR A 195 6.52 -14.54 -18.07
CA THR A 195 5.44 -14.41 -19.05
C THR A 195 4.43 -15.51 -18.79
N GLY A 196 3.16 -15.15 -18.65
CA GLY A 196 2.08 -16.12 -18.41
C GLY A 196 1.78 -16.95 -19.66
N LYS A 197 1.13 -18.10 -19.46
CA LYS A 197 0.61 -18.97 -20.53
C LYS A 197 -0.84 -19.27 -20.22
N ASN A 198 -1.69 -19.34 -21.25
CA ASN A 198 -3.13 -19.63 -21.12
C ASN A 198 -3.79 -18.76 -20.03
N MET A 199 -3.50 -17.46 -20.06
CA MET A 199 -3.93 -16.53 -19.03
C MET A 199 -5.40 -16.21 -19.23
N GLU A 200 -6.19 -16.27 -18.16
CA GLU A 200 -7.59 -15.84 -18.15
C GLU A 200 -7.89 -15.08 -16.86
N TYR A 201 -8.92 -14.23 -16.88
CA TYR A 201 -9.47 -13.62 -15.67
C TYR A 201 -10.98 -13.43 -15.81
N ASP A 202 -11.74 -13.80 -14.77
CA ASP A 202 -13.19 -13.64 -14.76
C ASP A 202 -13.59 -12.42 -13.92
N LEU A 203 -14.18 -11.42 -14.55
CA LEU A 203 -14.73 -10.24 -13.90
C LEU A 203 -16.24 -10.31 -13.64
N SER A 204 -16.91 -11.42 -13.95
CA SER A 204 -18.37 -11.54 -13.85
C SER A 204 -18.93 -11.37 -12.43
N GLU A 205 -18.15 -11.66 -11.38
CA GLU A 205 -18.58 -11.48 -9.99
C GLU A 205 -18.34 -10.07 -9.44
N TYR A 206 -17.69 -9.20 -10.23
CA TYR A 206 -17.32 -7.86 -9.78
C TYR A 206 -18.17 -6.80 -10.48
N SER A 207 -18.60 -5.81 -9.71
CA SER A 207 -19.23 -4.60 -10.22
C SER A 207 -18.62 -3.38 -9.52
N PRO A 208 -18.29 -2.32 -10.26
CA PRO A 208 -17.74 -1.12 -9.66
C PRO A 208 -18.81 -0.43 -8.80
N LYS A 209 -18.37 0.16 -7.68
CA LYS A 209 -19.27 0.90 -6.79
C LYS A 209 -18.58 2.11 -6.20
N LYS A 210 -19.38 3.04 -5.66
CA LYS A 210 -18.82 4.24 -5.02
C LYS A 210 -17.86 3.85 -3.91
N ASN A 211 -16.66 4.41 -3.95
CA ASN A 211 -15.57 4.04 -3.06
C ASN A 211 -15.20 5.21 -2.15
N VAL A 212 -15.44 5.05 -0.85
CA VAL A 212 -15.20 6.08 0.16
C VAL A 212 -13.74 6.51 0.19
N ALA A 213 -12.81 5.55 0.00
CA ALA A 213 -11.38 5.87 0.01
C ALA A 213 -10.95 6.60 -1.27
N TYR A 214 -11.53 6.27 -2.42
CA TYR A 214 -11.28 7.03 -3.66
C TYR A 214 -11.75 8.48 -3.55
N GLU A 215 -12.97 8.71 -3.05
CA GLU A 215 -13.47 10.08 -2.79
C GLU A 215 -12.54 10.81 -1.82
N TYR A 216 -12.07 10.14 -0.77
CA TYR A 216 -11.14 10.74 0.17
C TYR A 216 -9.79 11.10 -0.48
N ILE A 217 -9.27 10.28 -1.40
CA ILE A 217 -8.08 10.61 -2.20
C ILE A 217 -8.35 11.86 -3.05
N LYS A 218 -9.51 11.96 -3.71
CA LYS A 218 -9.90 13.14 -4.50
C LYS A 218 -9.93 14.40 -3.65
N ASP A 219 -10.54 14.33 -2.47
CA ASP A 219 -10.62 15.45 -1.53
C ASP A 219 -9.25 15.90 -1.01
N ILE A 220 -8.38 14.94 -0.67
CA ILE A 220 -6.99 15.22 -0.30
C ILE A 220 -6.27 15.93 -1.44
N CYS A 221 -6.38 15.42 -2.66
CA CYS A 221 -5.70 16.00 -3.82
C CYS A 221 -6.18 17.43 -4.09
N LYS A 222 -7.50 17.65 -4.10
CA LYS A 222 -8.10 18.97 -4.29
C LYS A 222 -7.64 19.97 -3.23
N SER A 223 -7.69 19.58 -1.96
CA SER A 223 -7.34 20.45 -0.83
C SER A 223 -5.86 20.84 -0.81
N ASN A 224 -4.99 19.97 -1.34
CA ASN A 224 -3.54 20.19 -1.38
C ASN A 224 -3.03 20.64 -2.76
N LYS A 225 -3.94 20.97 -3.70
CA LYS A 225 -3.63 21.38 -5.08
C LYS A 225 -2.73 20.37 -5.83
N ILE A 226 -2.97 19.09 -5.57
CA ILE A 226 -2.28 17.97 -6.23
C ILE A 226 -3.07 17.60 -7.48
N ARG A 227 -2.40 17.50 -8.63
CA ARG A 227 -3.03 17.00 -9.86
C ARG A 227 -3.24 15.50 -9.74
N LEU A 228 -4.50 15.09 -9.66
CA LEU A 228 -4.89 13.68 -9.63
C LEU A 228 -5.10 13.16 -11.05
N ILE A 229 -4.45 12.04 -11.37
CA ILE A 229 -4.57 11.30 -12.62
C ILE A 229 -5.00 9.88 -12.24
N ALA A 230 -6.31 9.62 -12.25
CA ALA A 230 -6.85 8.31 -11.94
C ALA A 230 -6.97 7.47 -13.21
N VAL A 231 -6.45 6.24 -13.17
CA VAL A 231 -6.37 5.38 -14.36
C VAL A 231 -6.78 3.95 -14.03
N THR A 232 -7.42 3.28 -14.98
CA THR A 232 -7.41 1.81 -15.01
C THR A 232 -6.09 1.35 -15.64
N THR A 233 -5.70 0.09 -15.40
CA THR A 233 -4.45 -0.44 -15.95
C THR A 233 -4.71 -1.61 -16.90
N PRO A 234 -3.81 -1.88 -17.86
CA PRO A 234 -4.01 -2.96 -18.83
C PRO A 234 -4.27 -4.34 -18.21
N MET A 235 -5.09 -5.14 -18.90
CA MET A 235 -5.27 -6.58 -18.66
C MET A 235 -5.03 -7.35 -19.95
N CYS A 236 -4.76 -8.65 -19.84
CA CYS A 236 -4.63 -9.50 -21.01
C CYS A 236 -5.93 -9.56 -21.83
N ARG A 237 -5.87 -10.08 -23.06
CA ARG A 237 -7.04 -10.10 -23.95
C ARG A 237 -8.17 -11.02 -23.46
N ASN A 238 -7.83 -12.06 -22.71
CA ASN A 238 -8.77 -13.10 -22.31
C ASN A 238 -9.40 -12.79 -20.93
N VAL A 239 -10.06 -11.64 -20.84
CA VAL A 239 -10.85 -11.24 -19.67
C VAL A 239 -12.32 -11.44 -19.96
N LYS A 240 -12.98 -12.28 -19.17
CA LYS A 240 -14.43 -12.39 -19.19
C LYS A 240 -15.03 -11.20 -18.46
N ASN A 241 -16.04 -10.57 -19.07
CA ASN A 241 -16.66 -9.32 -18.62
C ASN A 241 -15.71 -8.10 -18.63
N ILE A 242 -14.96 -7.89 -19.73
CA ILE A 242 -14.09 -6.70 -19.89
C ILE A 242 -14.86 -5.36 -19.81
N ALA A 243 -16.17 -5.38 -20.09
CA ALA A 243 -17.07 -4.23 -19.97
C ALA A 243 -17.12 -3.62 -18.55
N TYR A 244 -16.63 -4.34 -17.54
CA TYR A 244 -16.37 -3.83 -16.20
C TYR A 244 -15.65 -2.46 -16.21
N PHE A 245 -14.65 -2.29 -17.08
CA PHE A 245 -13.88 -1.04 -17.15
C PHE A 245 -14.69 0.14 -17.70
N ASP A 246 -15.62 -0.12 -18.62
CA ASP A 246 -16.57 0.89 -19.08
C ASP A 246 -17.54 1.29 -17.96
N GLU A 247 -17.95 0.34 -17.12
CA GLU A 247 -18.76 0.61 -15.93
C GLU A 247 -18.01 1.46 -14.90
N VAL A 248 -16.69 1.25 -14.74
CA VAL A 248 -15.84 2.10 -13.88
C VAL A 248 -15.89 3.56 -14.36
N VAL A 249 -15.72 3.80 -15.66
CA VAL A 249 -15.77 5.16 -16.22
C VAL A 249 -17.17 5.75 -16.20
N LYS A 250 -18.23 4.95 -16.40
CA LYS A 250 -19.61 5.42 -16.23
C LYS A 250 -19.86 5.91 -14.81
N LEU A 251 -19.32 5.21 -13.82
CA LEU A 251 -19.44 5.60 -12.41
C LEU A 251 -18.56 6.81 -12.06
N TYR A 252 -17.37 6.87 -12.64
CA TYR A 252 -16.35 7.89 -12.42
C TYR A 252 -15.78 8.41 -13.75
N PRO A 253 -16.46 9.37 -14.40
CA PRO A 253 -16.08 9.86 -15.73
C PRO A 253 -14.69 10.50 -15.81
N GLU A 254 -14.11 10.89 -14.66
CA GLU A 254 -12.76 11.42 -14.57
C GLU A 254 -11.65 10.36 -14.66
N ILE A 255 -11.98 9.07 -14.54
CA ILE A 255 -11.00 7.98 -14.63
C ILE A 255 -10.69 7.71 -16.10
N TYR A 256 -9.40 7.68 -16.43
CA TYR A 256 -8.98 7.29 -17.77
C TYR A 256 -8.94 5.76 -17.89
N ASN A 257 -9.75 5.21 -18.80
CA ASN A 257 -9.71 3.79 -19.13
C ASN A 257 -8.54 3.47 -20.06
N PHE A 258 -7.60 2.65 -19.59
CA PHE A 258 -6.41 2.20 -20.32
C PHE A 258 -6.22 0.68 -20.29
N GLU A 259 -7.28 -0.07 -20.02
CA GLU A 259 -7.33 -1.52 -20.10
C GLU A 259 -6.75 -2.09 -21.41
N ASN A 260 -6.92 -1.37 -22.53
CA ASN A 260 -6.52 -1.81 -23.87
C ASN A 260 -5.22 -1.18 -24.42
N VAL A 261 -4.46 -0.43 -23.62
CA VAL A 261 -3.20 0.21 -24.08
C VAL A 261 -2.10 -0.81 -24.36
N VAL A 262 -2.07 -1.90 -23.58
CA VAL A 262 -1.13 -3.01 -23.76
C VAL A 262 -1.95 -4.29 -23.91
N THR A 263 -1.84 -4.97 -25.05
CA THR A 263 -2.66 -6.15 -25.35
C THR A 263 -1.86 -7.36 -25.80
N ASN A 264 -0.54 -7.26 -25.99
CA ASN A 264 0.28 -8.41 -26.37
C ASN A 264 0.46 -9.32 -25.14
N ASP A 265 0.14 -10.61 -25.27
CA ASP A 265 0.22 -11.57 -24.17
C ASP A 265 1.66 -11.70 -23.60
N ASP A 266 2.67 -11.45 -24.43
CA ASP A 266 4.07 -11.44 -23.98
C ASP A 266 4.42 -10.30 -23.01
N CYS A 267 3.49 -9.36 -22.80
CA CYS A 267 3.59 -8.24 -21.86
C CYS A 267 2.92 -8.55 -20.51
N PHE A 268 2.41 -9.75 -20.29
CA PHE A 268 1.69 -10.14 -19.09
C PHE A 268 2.34 -11.33 -18.37
N SER A 269 2.41 -11.24 -17.05
CA SER A 269 2.82 -12.33 -16.17
C SER A 269 1.63 -13.20 -15.74
N SER A 270 0.47 -12.59 -15.61
CA SER A 270 -0.86 -13.20 -15.52
C SER A 270 -1.88 -12.25 -16.13
N CYS A 271 -3.12 -12.69 -16.33
CA CYS A 271 -4.08 -11.85 -17.06
C CYS A 271 -4.37 -10.50 -16.38
N GLY A 272 -4.31 -10.44 -15.05
CA GLY A 272 -4.47 -9.20 -14.27
C GLY A 272 -3.17 -8.45 -13.98
N HIS A 273 -2.00 -8.98 -14.38
CA HIS A 273 -0.71 -8.42 -14.02
C HIS A 273 0.27 -8.39 -15.20
N MET A 274 0.63 -7.17 -15.64
CA MET A 274 1.71 -6.97 -16.60
C MET A 274 3.05 -7.47 -16.04
N ASN A 275 3.90 -7.95 -16.94
CA ASN A 275 5.30 -8.15 -16.65
C ASN A 275 6.08 -6.83 -16.86
N GLU A 276 7.38 -6.85 -16.61
CA GLU A 276 8.26 -5.68 -16.73
C GLU A 276 8.22 -5.03 -18.13
N LYS A 277 8.07 -5.83 -19.20
CA LYS A 277 7.92 -5.34 -20.57
C LYS A 277 6.62 -4.55 -20.73
N GLY A 278 5.49 -5.12 -20.29
CA GLY A 278 4.19 -4.45 -20.32
C GLY A 278 4.16 -3.17 -19.48
N ALA A 279 4.68 -3.25 -18.25
CA ALA A 279 4.78 -2.10 -17.34
C ALA A 279 5.60 -0.95 -17.96
N THR A 280 6.70 -1.27 -18.64
CA THR A 280 7.53 -0.29 -19.34
C THR A 280 6.76 0.40 -20.46
N ILE A 281 6.06 -0.36 -21.32
CA ILE A 281 5.27 0.19 -22.43
C ILE A 281 4.16 1.09 -21.89
N PHE A 282 3.41 0.60 -20.90
CA PHE A 282 2.30 1.35 -20.31
C PHE A 282 2.77 2.63 -19.62
N THR A 283 3.88 2.56 -18.88
CA THR A 283 4.41 3.74 -18.19
C THR A 283 4.91 4.80 -19.18
N LYS A 284 5.55 4.41 -20.30
CA LYS A 284 5.91 5.35 -21.38
C LYS A 284 4.68 6.04 -21.96
N TYR A 285 3.60 5.28 -22.21
CA TYR A 285 2.34 5.85 -22.67
C TYR A 285 1.78 6.90 -21.70
N LEU A 286 1.80 6.64 -20.39
CA LEU A 286 1.33 7.61 -19.38
C LEU A 286 2.19 8.86 -19.34
N LEU A 287 3.50 8.69 -19.43
CA LEU A 287 4.47 9.76 -19.48
C LEU A 287 4.17 10.68 -20.67
N ASP A 288 4.11 10.14 -21.89
CA ASP A 288 3.82 10.92 -23.11
C ASP A 288 2.44 11.60 -23.08
N LYS A 289 1.44 10.95 -22.46
CA LYS A 289 0.07 11.46 -22.38
C LYS A 289 -0.08 12.63 -21.41
N PHE A 290 0.59 12.59 -20.26
CA PHE A 290 0.32 13.53 -19.16
C PHE A 290 1.49 14.45 -18.79
N PHE A 291 2.70 14.12 -19.22
CA PHE A 291 3.97 14.74 -18.83
C PHE A 291 4.82 15.01 -20.08
N LYS A 292 4.75 16.27 -20.55
CA LYS A 292 5.56 16.76 -21.66
C LYS A 292 6.87 17.32 -21.15
#